data_AF-A0A3S1QUE5-F1
#
_entry.id   AF-A0A3S1QUE5-F1
#
_cell.length_a   1.000
_cell.length_b   1.000
_cell.length_c   1.000
_cell.angle_alpha   90.00
_cell.angle_beta   90.00
_cell.angle_gamma   90.00
#
_symmetry.space_group_name_H-M   'P 1'
#
loop_
_entity.id
_entity.type
_entity.pdbx_description
1 polymer ?
#
loop_
_entity_poly.entity_id
_entity_poly.type
_entity_poly.pdbx_seq_one_letter_code
_entity_poly.pdbx_strand_id
1 'polypeptide(L)'
;IARIAKSKVDDHVILPDVLAVEPEVMIMRQGDDNWVDIANWTLSTLIFAEQEGITSKNVDEVKAKPTSPQVAKFLGVTPGMGKGLGLDDDWAYKVIKNVGNYGEIFERDLGKDSPYKMDRELTNLW
;
A
#
# COMPACT_ATOMS: atom_id res chain seq x y z
N ILE A 1 -5.05 -20.76 -1.40
CA ILE A 1 -5.63 -20.33 -0.11
C ILE A 1 -6.56 -21.42 0.41
N ALA A 2 -6.07 -22.29 1.30
CA ALA A 2 -6.90 -23.21 2.06
C ALA A 2 -6.15 -23.63 3.33
N ARG A 3 -6.47 -23.01 4.46
CA ARG A 3 -6.28 -23.63 5.78
C ARG A 3 -7.66 -23.76 6.42
N ILE A 4 -8.45 -24.72 5.93
CA ILE A 4 -9.51 -25.33 6.74
C ILE A 4 -8.96 -26.69 7.15
N ALA A 5 -8.21 -26.71 8.24
CA ALA A 5 -7.81 -27.95 8.88
C ALA A 5 -8.10 -27.83 10.38
N LYS A 6 -8.85 -28.79 10.90
CA LYS A 6 -9.20 -28.97 12.32
C LYS A 6 -7.99 -29.36 13.21
N SER A 7 -6.76 -29.27 12.71
CA SER A 7 -5.52 -29.74 13.36
C SER A 7 -4.58 -28.57 13.75
N LYS A 8 -3.53 -28.86 14.53
CA LYS A 8 -2.57 -27.85 15.01
C LYS A 8 -1.79 -27.26 13.83
N VAL A 9 -1.65 -25.94 13.79
CA VAL A 9 -0.97 -25.20 12.71
C VAL A 9 0.50 -25.64 12.58
N ASP A 10 1.15 -25.94 13.71
CA ASP A 10 2.56 -26.33 13.81
C ASP A 10 2.87 -27.70 13.16
N ASP A 11 1.85 -28.52 12.89
CA ASP A 11 2.01 -29.82 12.24
C ASP A 11 2.14 -29.69 10.70
N HIS A 12 2.05 -28.47 10.15
CA HIS A 12 2.06 -28.21 8.70
C HIS A 12 3.27 -27.38 8.28
N VAL A 13 3.92 -27.78 7.18
CA VAL A 13 5.04 -27.07 6.57
C VAL A 13 4.68 -26.59 5.16
N ILE A 14 5.14 -25.39 4.80
CA ILE A 14 5.09 -24.89 3.43
C ILE A 14 6.34 -25.42 2.71
N LEU A 15 6.14 -26.12 1.59
CA LEU A 15 7.25 -26.61 0.78
C LEU A 15 7.95 -25.43 0.08
N PRO A 16 9.28 -25.47 -0.10
CA PRO A 16 10.04 -24.36 -0.66
C PRO A 16 9.82 -24.14 -2.16
N ASP A 17 9.22 -25.11 -2.85
CA ASP A 17 9.04 -25.08 -4.30
C ASP A 17 7.91 -24.13 -4.72
N VAL A 18 8.25 -23.10 -5.51
CA VAL A 18 7.28 -22.22 -6.16
C VAL A 18 6.91 -22.80 -7.52
N LEU A 19 5.69 -23.31 -7.66
CA LEU A 19 5.21 -23.94 -8.90
C LEU A 19 4.66 -22.94 -9.92
N ALA A 20 4.17 -21.80 -9.46
CA ALA A 20 3.59 -20.74 -10.30
C ALA A 20 3.72 -19.39 -9.60
N VAL A 21 3.77 -18.32 -10.39
CA VAL A 21 3.71 -16.94 -9.91
C VAL A 21 2.31 -16.43 -10.22
N GLU A 22 1.57 -16.07 -9.17
CA GLU A 22 0.21 -15.56 -9.26
C GLU A 22 0.21 -14.07 -8.84
N PRO A 23 0.18 -13.13 -9.80
CA PRO A 23 0.17 -11.71 -9.48
C PRO A 23 -1.21 -11.30 -8.96
N GLU A 24 -1.27 -10.90 -7.69
CA GLU A 24 -2.48 -10.32 -7.10
C GLU A 24 -2.60 -8.85 -7.49
N VAL A 25 -3.65 -8.53 -8.24
CA VAL A 25 -3.83 -7.21 -8.84
C VAL A 25 -5.18 -6.61 -8.49
N MET A 26 -5.24 -5.30 -8.58
CA MET A 26 -6.47 -4.54 -8.52
C MET A 26 -7.24 -4.71 -9.84
N ILE A 27 -8.45 -5.29 -9.78
CA ILE A 27 -9.29 -5.57 -10.96
C ILE A 27 -10.48 -4.61 -11.04
N MET A 28 -10.62 -3.91 -12.17
CA MET A 28 -11.69 -2.93 -12.42
C MET A 28 -12.53 -3.30 -13.65
N ARG A 29 -13.70 -2.66 -13.79
CA ARG A 29 -14.51 -2.71 -15.01
C ARG A 29 -13.80 -1.95 -16.14
N GLN A 30 -13.88 -2.46 -17.37
CA GLN A 30 -13.42 -1.75 -18.56
C GLN A 30 -14.30 -0.53 -18.87
N GLY A 31 -13.69 0.50 -19.48
CA GLY A 31 -14.38 1.71 -19.94
C GLY A 31 -14.62 2.77 -18.87
N ASP A 32 -14.06 2.59 -17.67
CA ASP A 32 -14.08 3.58 -16.58
C ASP A 32 -12.65 4.01 -16.24
N ASP A 33 -12.09 4.86 -17.10
CA ASP A 33 -10.69 5.28 -17.01
C ASP A 33 -10.41 6.06 -15.73
N ASN A 34 -11.36 6.88 -15.26
CA ASN A 34 -11.21 7.62 -14.02
C ASN A 34 -11.10 6.68 -12.81
N TRP A 35 -11.91 5.61 -12.76
CA TRP A 35 -11.81 4.64 -11.67
C TRP A 35 -10.50 3.86 -11.70
N VAL A 36 -10.02 3.49 -12.89
CA VAL A 36 -8.71 2.85 -13.07
C VAL A 36 -7.59 3.77 -12.59
N ASP A 37 -7.64 5.06 -12.93
CA ASP A 37 -6.66 6.05 -12.47
C ASP A 37 -6.67 6.16 -10.94
N ILE A 38 -7.83 6.29 -10.30
CA ILE A 38 -7.95 6.35 -8.84
C ILE A 38 -7.31 5.12 -8.18
N ALA A 39 -7.60 3.92 -8.69
CA ALA A 39 -7.03 2.69 -8.16
C ALA A 39 -5.49 2.66 -8.29
N ASN A 40 -4.97 2.90 -9.49
CA ASN A 40 -3.53 2.89 -9.77
C ASN A 40 -2.77 3.94 -8.97
N TRP A 41 -3.33 5.15 -8.83
CA TRP A 41 -2.75 6.20 -8.01
C TRP A 41 -2.79 5.87 -6.53
N THR A 42 -3.82 5.17 -6.05
CA THR A 42 -3.89 4.70 -4.66
C THR A 42 -2.75 3.73 -4.35
N LEU A 43 -2.52 2.72 -5.20
CA LEU A 43 -1.38 1.81 -5.00
C LEU A 43 -0.03 2.54 -5.08
N SER A 44 0.14 3.41 -6.08
CA SER A 44 1.35 4.23 -6.21
C SER A 44 1.59 5.10 -4.98
N THR A 45 0.53 5.64 -4.37
CA THR A 45 0.58 6.45 -3.14
C THR A 45 1.11 5.66 -1.96
N LEU A 46 0.62 4.43 -1.76
CA LEU A 46 1.06 3.57 -0.67
C LEU A 46 2.55 3.21 -0.80
N ILE A 47 2.99 2.90 -2.01
CA ILE A 47 4.39 2.54 -2.31
C ILE A 47 5.31 3.75 -2.19
N PHE A 48 4.91 4.90 -2.76
CA PHE A 48 5.71 6.13 -2.69
C PHE A 48 5.86 6.62 -1.24
N ALA A 49 4.81 6.51 -0.42
CA ALA A 49 4.90 6.83 0.99
C ALA A 49 5.88 5.92 1.73
N GLU A 50 5.90 4.61 1.42
CA GLU A 50 6.90 3.69 1.97
C GLU A 50 8.32 4.10 1.58
N GLN A 51 8.55 4.38 0.30
CA GLN A 51 9.83 4.82 -0.22
C GLN A 51 10.35 6.10 0.47
N GLU A 52 9.46 7.07 0.69
CA GLU A 52 9.81 8.34 1.33
C GLU A 52 9.82 8.25 2.88
N GLY A 53 9.57 7.07 3.46
CA GLY A 53 9.52 6.88 4.92
C GLY A 53 8.33 7.59 5.58
N ILE A 54 7.28 7.90 4.82
CA ILE A 54 6.05 8.52 5.29
C ILE A 54 5.12 7.41 5.79
N THR A 55 4.64 7.55 7.02
CA THR A 55 3.82 6.57 7.74
C THR A 55 2.54 7.21 8.25
N SER A 56 1.56 6.40 8.63
CA SER A 56 0.34 6.86 9.32
C SER A 56 0.63 7.74 10.55
N LYS A 57 1.79 7.51 11.19
CA LYS A 57 2.21 8.18 12.44
C LYS A 57 2.87 9.55 12.19
N ASN A 58 3.66 9.70 11.13
CA ASN A 58 4.41 10.94 10.88
C ASN A 58 3.84 11.83 9.76
N VAL A 59 2.81 11.37 9.04
CA VAL A 59 2.29 12.08 7.86
C VAL A 59 1.83 13.51 8.16
N ASP A 60 1.31 13.79 9.37
CA ASP A 60 0.92 15.15 9.78
C ASP A 60 2.13 16.08 9.86
N GLU A 61 3.23 15.59 10.45
CA GLU A 61 4.49 16.33 10.58
C GLU A 61 5.13 16.57 9.22
N VAL A 62 5.15 15.54 8.37
CA VAL A 62 5.67 15.64 7.00
C VAL A 62 4.84 16.61 6.17
N LYS A 63 3.50 16.63 6.33
CA LYS A 63 2.64 17.61 5.66
C LYS A 63 2.90 19.04 6.14
N ALA A 64 3.11 19.24 7.44
CA ALA A 64 3.42 20.56 8.00
C ALA A 64 4.80 21.08 7.54
N LYS A 65 5.76 20.18 7.35
CA LYS A 65 7.12 20.51 6.87
C LYS A 65 7.61 19.47 5.86
N PRO A 66 7.20 19.60 4.58
CA PRO A 66 7.59 18.65 3.54
C PRO A 66 9.10 18.60 3.34
N THR A 67 9.63 17.40 3.12
CA THR A 67 11.05 17.15 2.89
C THR A 67 11.50 17.57 1.48
N SER A 68 10.57 17.66 0.53
CA SER A 68 10.81 18.05 -0.86
C SER A 68 9.56 18.67 -1.51
N PRO A 69 9.71 19.41 -2.63
CA PRO A 69 8.58 19.87 -3.44
C PRO A 69 7.66 18.74 -3.92
N GLN A 70 8.25 17.56 -4.18
CA GLN A 70 7.54 16.35 -4.58
C GLN A 70 6.64 15.85 -3.46
N VAL A 71 7.17 15.74 -2.23
CA VAL A 71 6.39 15.37 -1.04
C VAL A 71 5.33 16.43 -0.71
N ALA A 72 5.64 17.72 -0.90
CA ALA A 72 4.67 18.79 -0.72
C ALA A 72 3.47 18.66 -1.67
N LYS A 73 3.74 18.33 -2.94
CA LYS A 73 2.69 18.07 -3.94
C LYS A 73 1.95 16.77 -3.67
N PHE A 74 2.66 15.73 -3.23
CA PHE A 74 2.09 14.45 -2.83
C PHE A 74 1.07 14.58 -1.70
N LEU A 75 1.38 15.32 -0.63
CA LEU A 75 0.50 15.47 0.53
C LEU A 75 -0.54 16.58 0.40
N GLY A 76 -0.64 17.22 -0.77
CA GLY A 76 -1.60 18.29 -1.05
C GLY A 76 -1.27 19.64 -0.43
N VAL A 77 -0.01 19.88 -0.01
CA VAL A 77 0.47 21.21 0.40
C VAL A 77 0.59 22.11 -0.83
N THR A 78 1.14 21.57 -1.90
CA THR A 78 1.12 22.18 -3.23
C THR A 78 -0.03 21.54 -4.02
N PRO A 79 -1.03 22.31 -4.48
CA PRO A 79 -2.20 21.77 -5.16
C PRO A 79 -1.88 21.19 -6.55
N GLY A 80 -2.80 20.39 -7.09
CA GLY A 80 -2.79 19.95 -8.49
C GLY A 80 -2.61 18.45 -8.74
N MET A 81 -2.84 17.58 -7.75
CA MET A 81 -2.89 16.12 -7.97
C MET A 81 -4.29 15.53 -7.81
N GLY A 82 -5.14 16.10 -6.96
CA GLY A 82 -6.49 15.59 -6.74
C GLY A 82 -7.44 15.93 -7.88
N LYS A 83 -7.36 17.16 -8.42
CA LYS A 83 -8.32 17.66 -9.43
C LYS A 83 -8.42 16.78 -10.68
N GLY A 84 -7.30 16.23 -11.16
CA GLY A 84 -7.29 15.32 -12.32
C GLY A 84 -8.01 13.99 -12.05
N LEU A 85 -8.08 13.58 -10.79
CA LEU A 85 -8.78 12.38 -10.33
C LEU A 85 -10.22 12.65 -9.90
N GLY A 86 -10.66 13.91 -9.87
CA GLY A 86 -11.94 14.29 -9.28
C GLY A 86 -11.96 14.24 -7.75
N LEU A 87 -10.79 14.31 -7.11
CA LEU A 87 -10.59 14.24 -5.66
C LEU A 87 -10.06 15.57 -5.11
N ASP A 88 -10.12 15.74 -3.79
CA ASP A 88 -9.42 16.82 -3.10
C ASP A 88 -7.89 16.66 -3.24
N ASP A 89 -7.14 17.76 -3.27
CA ASP A 89 -5.67 17.68 -3.41
C ASP A 89 -4.95 16.99 -2.26
N ASP A 90 -5.59 16.86 -1.09
CA ASP A 90 -5.05 16.14 0.07
C ASP A 90 -5.48 14.68 0.16
N TRP A 91 -6.03 14.11 -0.91
CA TRP A 91 -6.51 12.72 -0.93
C TRP A 91 -5.42 11.70 -0.56
N ALA A 92 -4.20 11.86 -1.05
CA ALA A 92 -3.09 10.95 -0.74
C ALA A 92 -2.69 11.03 0.74
N TYR A 93 -2.67 12.25 1.31
CA TYR A 93 -2.52 12.43 2.75
C TYR A 93 -3.61 11.67 3.52
N LYS A 94 -4.88 11.77 3.10
CA LYS A 94 -6.00 11.05 3.74
C LYS A 94 -5.84 9.53 3.64
N VAL A 95 -5.33 9.00 2.52
CA VAL A 95 -5.03 7.56 2.37
C VAL A 95 -3.98 7.15 3.40
N ILE A 96 -2.80 7.77 3.39
CA ILE A 96 -1.70 7.39 4.29
C ILE A 96 -2.09 7.57 5.76
N LYS A 97 -2.85 8.62 6.08
CA LYS A 97 -3.33 8.85 7.45
C LYS A 97 -4.22 7.71 7.96
N ASN A 98 -5.07 7.16 7.09
CA ASN A 98 -6.07 6.17 7.49
C ASN A 98 -5.53 4.73 7.46
N VAL A 99 -4.74 4.35 6.45
CA VAL A 99 -4.32 2.95 6.26
C VAL A 99 -2.82 2.71 6.45
N GLY A 100 -2.03 3.78 6.48
CA GLY A 100 -0.56 3.73 6.44
C GLY A 100 -0.02 3.61 5.02
N ASN A 101 1.30 3.46 4.91
CA ASN A 101 1.97 3.13 3.65
C ASN A 101 1.88 1.63 3.33
N TYR A 102 2.43 1.21 2.18
CA TYR A 102 2.36 -0.20 1.75
C TYR A 102 3.01 -1.15 2.75
N GLY A 103 4.18 -0.79 3.29
CA GLY A 103 4.86 -1.58 4.32
C GLY A 103 4.06 -1.71 5.62
N GLU A 104 3.40 -0.64 6.10
CA GLU A 104 2.54 -0.71 7.28
C GLU A 104 1.35 -1.66 7.09
N ILE A 105 0.76 -1.66 5.90
CA ILE A 105 -0.31 -2.60 5.52
C ILE A 105 0.25 -4.02 5.51
N PHE A 106 1.37 -4.25 4.82
CA PHE A 106 1.98 -5.57 4.73
C PHE A 106 2.32 -6.13 6.11
N GLU A 107 3.04 -5.38 6.95
CA GLU A 107 3.52 -5.89 8.24
C GLU A 107 2.39 -6.32 9.16
N ARG A 108 1.31 -5.52 9.21
CA ARG A 108 0.13 -5.80 10.03
C ARG A 108 -0.66 -7.01 9.53
N ASP A 109 -0.80 -7.16 8.22
CA ASP A 109 -1.75 -8.10 7.62
C ASP A 109 -1.09 -9.44 7.23
N LEU A 110 0.19 -9.44 6.80
CA LEU A 110 0.93 -10.61 6.32
C LEU A 110 2.32 -10.77 6.95
N GLY A 111 2.99 -9.68 7.29
CA GLY A 111 4.36 -9.66 7.76
C GLY A 111 4.53 -10.00 9.23
N LYS A 112 5.55 -9.43 9.85
CA LYS A 112 6.02 -9.82 11.18
C LYS A 112 5.03 -9.51 12.30
N ASP A 113 4.07 -8.61 12.08
CA ASP A 113 3.07 -8.24 13.07
C ASP A 113 1.78 -9.05 12.90
N SER A 114 1.66 -9.84 11.82
CA SER A 114 0.53 -10.75 11.56
C SER A 114 0.75 -12.16 12.15
N PRO A 115 -0.26 -13.03 12.21
CA PRO A 115 -0.08 -14.46 12.50
C PRO A 115 0.69 -15.25 11.42
N TYR A 116 0.83 -14.70 10.21
CA TYR A 116 1.43 -15.41 9.07
C TYR A 116 2.96 -15.29 9.01
N LYS A 117 3.51 -14.17 9.52
CA LYS A 117 4.97 -13.93 9.60
C LYS A 117 5.68 -14.11 8.24
N MET A 118 5.06 -13.66 7.16
CA MET A 118 5.61 -13.78 5.81
C MET A 118 6.72 -12.76 5.57
N ASP A 119 7.75 -13.16 4.82
CA ASP A 119 8.72 -12.23 4.28
C ASP A 119 8.13 -11.45 3.10
N ARG A 120 8.64 -10.23 2.85
CA ARG A 120 8.16 -9.37 1.75
C ARG A 120 8.44 -9.95 0.37
N GLU A 121 9.51 -10.72 0.22
CA GLU A 121 9.92 -11.36 -1.04
C GLU A 121 9.81 -10.40 -2.24
N LEU A 122 9.05 -10.77 -3.28
CA LEU A 122 8.83 -9.99 -4.51
C LEU A 122 8.06 -8.67 -4.29
N THR A 123 7.46 -8.48 -3.11
CA THR A 123 6.76 -7.24 -2.75
C THR A 123 7.63 -6.26 -1.96
N ASN A 124 8.92 -6.55 -1.80
CA ASN A 124 9.87 -5.57 -1.25
C ASN A 124 9.94 -4.33 -2.13
N LEU A 125 10.28 -3.20 -1.50
CA LEU A 125 10.68 -2.02 -2.24
C LEU A 125 11.93 -2.34 -3.09
N TRP A 126 12.01 -1.76 -4.29
CA TRP A 126 13.07 -2.02 -5.27
C TRP A 126 14.47 -1.62 -4.80
#